data_AF-T1G112-F1
#
_entry.id   AF-T1G112-F1
#
_cell.length_a   1.000
_cell.length_b   1.000
_cell.length_c   1.000
_cell.angle_alpha   90.00
_cell.angle_beta   90.00
_cell.angle_gamma   90.00
#
_symmetry.space_group_name_H-M   'P 1'
#
loop_
_entity.id
_entity.type
_entity.pdbx_description
1 polymer ?
#
loop_
_entity_poly.entity_id
_entity_poly.type
_entity_poly.pdbx_seq_one_letter_code
_entity_poly.pdbx_strand_id
1 'polypeptide(L)'
;MCDVDEFSCHSSGECIPRYLVCNAINDCTDASDELLEECECDDDSYFQCDNKMCIVRQFVCDQQPDCGVGDDSDERNCSCQLHCGLDSFRCFSGSCISMSERCDGFNDCGDNSDELNCGRSVSQLVS
;
A
#
# COMPACT_ATOMS: atom_id res chain seq x y z
N MET A 1 27.71 -19.22 2.24
CA MET A 1 27.26 -18.12 1.37
C MET A 1 25.75 -18.27 1.32
N CYS A 2 25.01 -17.25 1.73
CA CYS A 2 23.55 -17.27 1.64
C CYS A 2 23.12 -17.22 0.17
N ASP A 3 21.90 -17.65 -0.11
CA ASP A 3 21.30 -17.55 -1.43
C ASP A 3 21.00 -16.09 -1.81
N VAL A 4 20.71 -15.84 -3.10
CA VAL A 4 20.39 -14.50 -3.64
C VAL A 4 19.18 -13.86 -2.98
N ASP A 5 18.22 -14.66 -2.51
CA ASP A 5 17.00 -14.22 -1.84
C ASP A 5 17.11 -14.26 -0.30
N GLU A 6 18.32 -14.40 0.23
CA GLU A 6 18.61 -14.44 1.67
C GLU A 6 19.52 -13.28 2.10
N PHE A 7 19.42 -12.92 3.37
CA PHE A 7 20.25 -11.94 4.07
C PHE A 7 21.17 -12.63 5.06
N SER A 8 22.46 -12.28 5.07
CA SER A 8 23.43 -12.80 6.02
C SER A 8 23.49 -11.92 7.26
N CYS A 9 23.12 -12.46 8.42
CA CYS A 9 23.27 -11.79 9.70
C CYS A 9 24.73 -11.47 9.99
N HIS A 10 25.02 -10.26 10.48
CA HIS A 10 26.35 -9.67 10.46
C HIS A 10 27.37 -10.46 11.28
N SER A 11 27.04 -10.73 12.55
CA SER A 11 27.95 -11.30 13.55
C SER A 11 27.75 -12.80 13.72
N SER A 12 26.53 -13.27 13.47
CA SER A 12 26.13 -14.66 13.66
C SER A 12 26.38 -15.53 12.42
N GLY A 13 26.34 -14.92 11.22
CA GLY A 13 26.51 -15.63 9.95
C GLY A 13 25.33 -16.54 9.56
N GLU A 14 24.22 -16.46 10.30
CA GLU A 14 22.94 -17.09 9.96
C GLU A 14 22.37 -16.43 8.68
N CYS A 15 21.64 -17.19 7.88
CA CYS A 15 20.95 -16.68 6.69
C CYS A 15 19.46 -16.65 6.97
N ILE A 16 18.82 -15.49 6.79
CA ILE A 16 17.37 -15.35 6.91
C ILE A 16 16.78 -14.93 5.55
N PRO A 17 15.52 -15.26 5.24
CA PRO A 17 14.85 -14.73 4.06
C PRO A 17 14.85 -13.20 4.03
N ARG A 18 15.04 -12.60 2.85
CA ARG A 18 15.07 -11.12 2.72
C ARG A 18 13.80 -10.41 3.17
N TYR A 19 12.64 -11.09 3.17
CA TYR A 19 11.39 -10.51 3.67
C TYR A 19 11.35 -10.37 5.20
N LEU A 20 12.31 -10.95 5.92
CA LEU A 20 12.47 -10.79 7.37
C LEU A 20 13.40 -9.64 7.75
N VAL A 21 14.01 -8.97 6.77
CA VAL A 21 14.88 -7.81 7.03
C VAL A 21 14.02 -6.57 7.19
N CYS A 22 14.23 -5.82 8.27
CA CYS A 22 13.51 -4.58 8.61
C CYS A 22 12.00 -4.78 8.75
N ASN A 23 11.61 -5.84 9.45
CA ASN A 23 10.22 -6.23 9.72
C ASN A 23 9.80 -5.97 11.20
N ALA A 24 10.62 -5.27 11.99
CA ALA A 24 10.47 -5.01 13.42
C ALA A 24 10.52 -6.27 14.31
N ILE A 25 10.97 -7.39 13.75
CA ILE A 25 11.16 -8.66 14.45
C ILE A 25 12.65 -8.96 14.45
N ASN A 26 13.16 -9.33 15.61
CA ASN A 26 14.54 -9.77 15.73
C ASN A 26 14.67 -11.22 15.25
N ASP A 27 14.89 -11.41 13.95
CA ASP A 27 15.08 -12.71 13.31
C ASP A 27 16.56 -13.12 13.28
N CYS A 28 17.51 -12.16 13.25
CA CYS A 28 18.92 -12.46 13.51
C CYS A 28 19.20 -12.64 15.00
N THR A 29 20.15 -13.50 15.38
CA THR A 29 20.54 -13.61 16.80
C THR A 29 21.22 -12.35 17.33
N ASP A 30 21.78 -11.53 16.44
CA ASP A 30 22.44 -10.26 16.72
C ASP A 30 21.61 -9.03 16.34
N ALA A 31 20.34 -9.18 15.97
CA ALA A 31 19.44 -8.09 15.55
C ALA A 31 19.93 -7.26 14.36
N SER A 32 20.88 -7.79 13.59
CA SER A 32 21.47 -7.11 12.44
C SER A 32 20.48 -6.89 11.30
N ASP A 33 19.44 -7.72 11.24
CA ASP A 33 18.31 -7.59 10.32
C ASP A 33 17.45 -6.36 10.57
N GLU A 34 17.51 -5.77 11.77
CA GLU A 34 16.72 -4.61 12.18
C GLU A 34 17.57 -3.35 12.41
N LEU A 35 18.86 -3.39 12.04
CA LEU A 35 19.74 -2.24 12.18
C LEU A 35 19.42 -1.19 11.12
N LEU A 36 19.04 0.01 11.57
CA LEU A 36 18.72 1.17 10.73
C LEU A 36 19.82 1.51 9.70
N GLU A 37 21.09 1.20 10.00
CA GLU A 37 22.22 1.44 9.09
C GLU A 37 22.30 0.43 7.94
N GLU A 38 21.63 -0.72 8.08
CA GLU A 38 21.60 -1.84 7.13
C GLU A 38 20.20 -2.02 6.49
N CYS A 39 19.21 -1.23 6.92
CA CYS A 39 17.87 -1.16 6.35
C CYS A 39 17.81 -0.34 5.05
N GLU A 40 18.22 -0.95 3.94
CA GLU A 40 17.89 -0.48 2.59
C GLU A 40 16.78 -1.37 2.01
N CYS A 41 15.55 -0.87 2.00
CA CYS A 41 14.45 -1.54 1.28
C CYS A 41 14.82 -1.58 -0.21
N ASP A 42 14.70 -2.74 -0.85
CA ASP A 42 14.92 -2.84 -2.29
C ASP A 42 13.89 -1.97 -3.03
N ASP A 43 14.40 -0.93 -3.71
CA ASP A 43 13.61 0.14 -4.35
C ASP A 43 12.75 -0.34 -5.53
N ASP A 44 12.75 -1.63 -5.90
CA ASP A 44 11.88 -2.18 -6.95
C ASP A 44 10.71 -2.99 -6.35
N SER A 45 10.95 -3.73 -5.26
CA SER A 45 9.94 -4.66 -4.71
C SER A 45 9.35 -4.21 -3.37
N TYR A 46 9.96 -3.25 -2.68
CA TYR A 46 9.59 -2.87 -1.32
C TYR A 46 9.25 -1.37 -1.20
N PHE A 47 8.43 -1.06 -0.19
CA PHE A 47 8.05 0.27 0.23
C PHE A 47 8.59 0.52 1.64
N GLN A 48 9.16 1.71 1.85
CA GLN A 48 9.66 2.12 3.16
C GLN A 48 8.61 2.95 3.89
N CYS A 49 8.16 2.45 5.04
CA CYS A 49 7.27 3.13 5.97
C CYS A 49 7.96 4.32 6.67
N ASP A 50 7.17 5.19 7.31
CA ASP A 50 7.69 6.34 8.06
C ASP A 50 8.56 5.89 9.25
N ASN A 51 8.22 4.76 9.87
CA ASN A 51 8.98 4.11 10.95
C ASN A 51 10.18 3.29 10.45
N LYS A 52 10.51 3.36 9.15
CA LYS A 52 11.63 2.66 8.47
C LYS A 52 11.45 1.16 8.24
N MET A 53 10.27 0.63 8.53
CA MET A 53 9.88 -0.72 8.13
C MET A 53 9.83 -0.87 6.62
N CYS A 54 10.19 -2.06 6.13
CA CYS A 54 10.04 -2.41 4.73
C CYS A 54 8.88 -3.39 4.56
N ILE A 55 7.86 -3.00 3.79
CA ILE A 55 6.80 -3.91 3.35
C ILE A 55 6.91 -4.16 1.86
N VAL A 56 6.38 -5.29 1.40
CA VAL A 56 6.28 -5.55 -0.04
C VAL A 56 5.29 -4.57 -0.67
N ARG A 57 5.59 -4.07 -1.87
CA ARG A 57 4.77 -3.04 -2.53
C ARG A 57 3.30 -3.41 -2.77
N GLN A 58 2.99 -4.70 -2.80
CA GLN A 58 1.60 -5.19 -2.90
C GLN A 58 0.74 -4.89 -1.66
N PHE A 59 1.36 -4.59 -0.53
CA PHE A 59 0.71 -4.18 0.73
C PHE A 59 0.61 -2.66 0.87
N VAL A 60 1.00 -1.91 -0.15
CA VAL A 60 0.76 -0.46 -0.18
C VAL A 60 -0.65 -0.23 -0.70
N CYS A 61 -1.45 0.53 0.06
CA CYS A 61 -2.83 0.90 -0.24
C CYS A 61 -3.86 -0.24 -0.18
N ASP A 62 -3.54 -1.37 0.44
CA ASP A 62 -4.35 -2.59 0.41
C ASP A 62 -5.55 -2.57 1.39
N GLN A 63 -5.73 -1.45 2.10
CA GLN A 63 -6.71 -1.19 3.14
C GLN A 63 -6.37 -1.81 4.50
N GLN A 64 -5.14 -2.30 4.67
CA GLN A 64 -4.61 -2.80 5.92
C GLN A 64 -3.36 -2.00 6.32
N PRO A 65 -3.21 -1.63 7.60
CA PRO A 65 -1.98 -1.02 8.07
C PRO A 65 -0.92 -2.10 8.29
N ASP A 66 -0.06 -2.30 7.29
CA ASP A 66 1.04 -3.25 7.27
C ASP A 66 2.37 -2.64 7.73
N CYS A 67 2.48 -1.31 7.76
CA CYS A 67 3.62 -0.60 8.35
C CYS A 67 3.76 -0.78 9.88
N GLY A 68 2.83 -1.52 10.52
CA GLY A 68 2.90 -1.89 11.92
C GLY A 68 2.13 -0.95 12.85
N VAL A 69 2.24 -1.20 14.17
CA VAL A 69 1.44 -0.46 15.16
C VAL A 69 1.88 1.00 15.25
N GLY A 70 0.98 1.90 14.86
CA GLY A 70 1.19 3.34 14.95
C GLY A 70 1.81 3.97 13.70
N ASP A 71 1.93 3.22 12.61
CA ASP A 71 2.31 3.73 11.29
C ASP A 71 1.37 3.18 10.21
N ASP A 72 0.68 4.07 9.51
CA ASP A 72 -0.24 3.81 8.40
C ASP A 72 0.27 4.44 7.08
N SER A 73 1.58 4.66 6.96
CA SER A 73 2.20 5.33 5.80
C SER A 73 1.97 4.62 4.46
N ASP A 74 1.84 3.30 4.48
CA ASP A 74 1.44 2.45 3.37
C ASP A 74 0.03 2.72 2.88
N GLU A 75 -0.86 3.16 3.76
CA GLU A 75 -2.24 3.52 3.45
C GLU A 75 -2.44 5.03 3.21
N ARG A 76 -1.39 5.83 3.41
CA ARG A 76 -1.41 7.28 3.22
C ARG A 76 -1.05 7.66 1.79
N ASN A 77 -1.74 8.67 1.27
CA ASN A 77 -1.46 9.26 -0.04
C ASN A 77 -1.53 8.25 -1.21
N CYS A 78 -2.41 7.26 -1.08
CA CYS A 78 -2.85 6.40 -2.17
C CYS A 78 -3.50 7.23 -3.27
N SER A 79 -2.68 7.73 -4.19
CA SER A 79 -3.18 8.35 -5.41
C SER A 79 -3.99 7.29 -6.14
N CYS A 80 -5.23 7.64 -6.46
CA CYS A 80 -6.34 6.84 -6.96
C CYS A 80 -6.08 5.97 -8.21
N GLN A 81 -4.84 5.88 -8.67
CA GLN A 81 -4.40 5.28 -9.92
C GLN A 81 -3.88 3.84 -9.77
N LEU A 82 -3.58 3.39 -8.54
CA LEU A 82 -3.01 2.06 -8.30
C LEU A 82 -4.06 0.96 -8.06
N HIS A 83 -5.18 1.24 -7.38
CA HIS A 83 -6.12 0.19 -6.94
C HIS A 83 -7.44 0.12 -7.69
N CYS A 84 -7.88 1.24 -8.27
CA CYS A 84 -8.90 1.21 -9.30
C CYS A 84 -8.15 1.37 -10.63
N GLY A 85 -8.34 0.45 -11.57
CA GLY A 85 -7.71 0.50 -12.89
C GLY A 85 -7.89 1.86 -13.59
N LEU A 86 -7.15 2.08 -14.68
CA LEU A 86 -7.01 3.39 -15.36
C LEU A 86 -8.33 4.15 -15.67
N ASP A 87 -9.47 3.46 -15.71
CA ASP A 87 -10.80 4.01 -16.01
C ASP A 87 -11.82 3.78 -14.88
N SER A 88 -11.38 3.83 -13.63
CA SER A 88 -12.27 3.62 -12.48
C SER A 88 -12.14 4.68 -11.38
N PHE A 89 -13.25 4.92 -10.69
CA PHE A 89 -13.41 5.83 -9.58
C PHE A 89 -13.53 5.04 -8.27
N ARG A 90 -12.79 5.43 -7.24
CA ARG A 90 -12.91 4.84 -5.90
C ARG A 90 -13.91 5.63 -5.05
N CYS A 91 -14.90 4.91 -4.56
CA CYS A 91 -15.89 5.39 -3.61
C CYS A 91 -15.25 5.67 -2.24
N PHE A 92 -15.89 6.48 -1.39
CA PHE A 92 -15.43 6.64 0.00
C PHE A 92 -15.62 5.35 0.82
N SER A 93 -16.58 4.51 0.42
CA SER A 93 -16.80 3.15 0.91
C SER A 93 -15.64 2.20 0.58
N GLY A 94 -14.75 2.59 -0.34
CA GLY A 94 -13.60 1.83 -0.78
C GLY A 94 -13.82 0.97 -2.03
N SER A 95 -15.08 0.82 -2.48
CA SER A 95 -15.43 0.16 -3.74
C SER A 95 -14.88 0.91 -4.95
N CYS A 96 -14.59 0.18 -6.04
CA CYS A 96 -14.29 0.79 -7.34
C CYS A 96 -15.51 0.66 -8.25
N ILE A 97 -15.86 1.75 -8.91
CA ILE A 97 -16.84 1.80 -10.01
C ILE A 97 -16.13 2.31 -11.27
N SER A 98 -16.73 2.15 -12.43
CA SER A 98 -16.25 2.75 -13.67
C SER A 98 -16.32 4.27 -13.59
N MET A 99 -15.40 4.96 -14.26
CA MET A 99 -15.48 6.42 -14.42
C MET A 99 -16.76 6.87 -15.16
N SER A 100 -17.42 5.97 -15.91
CA SER A 100 -18.73 6.25 -16.53
C SER A 100 -19.90 6.25 -15.54
N GLU A 101 -19.75 5.59 -14.39
CA GLU A 101 -20.74 5.51 -13.30
C GLU A 101 -20.56 6.69 -12.32
N ARG A 102 -19.53 7.52 -12.51
CA ARG A 102 -19.36 8.73 -11.71
C ARG A 102 -20.23 9.86 -12.24
N CYS A 103 -21.04 10.47 -11.37
CA CYS A 103 -21.92 11.59 -11.72
C CYS A 103 -22.99 11.21 -12.76
N ASP A 104 -23.45 9.97 -12.76
CA ASP A 104 -24.43 9.45 -13.70
C ASP A 104 -25.88 9.54 -13.16
N GLY A 105 -26.02 9.95 -11.90
CA GLY A 105 -27.30 10.11 -11.20
C GLY A 105 -27.72 8.90 -10.38
N PHE A 106 -26.91 7.84 -10.34
CA PHE A 106 -27.14 6.64 -9.54
C PHE A 106 -26.14 6.56 -8.37
N ASN A 107 -26.46 5.72 -7.39
CA ASN A 107 -25.59 5.46 -6.25
C ASN A 107 -24.95 4.09 -6.46
N ASP A 108 -23.95 4.04 -7.33
CA ASP A 108 -23.18 2.84 -7.66
C ASP A 108 -22.13 2.56 -6.58
N CYS A 109 -21.67 3.61 -5.90
CA CYS A 109 -20.75 3.49 -4.78
C CYS A 109 -21.36 2.89 -3.49
N GLY A 110 -22.69 2.87 -3.37
CA GLY A 110 -23.42 2.48 -2.17
C GLY A 110 -23.46 3.55 -1.06
N ASP A 111 -22.53 4.51 -1.08
CA ASP A 111 -22.40 5.62 -0.13
C ASP A 111 -22.64 7.01 -0.76
N ASN A 112 -23.07 7.08 -2.03
CA ASN A 112 -23.28 8.28 -2.85
C ASN A 112 -22.02 9.12 -3.12
N SER A 113 -20.82 8.59 -2.91
CA SER A 113 -19.58 9.36 -3.12
C SER A 113 -19.25 9.65 -4.59
N ASP A 114 -19.77 8.83 -5.50
CA ASP A 114 -19.80 9.00 -6.95
C ASP A 114 -20.58 10.23 -7.42
N GLU A 115 -21.62 10.61 -6.69
CA GLU A 115 -22.51 11.73 -7.02
C GLU A 115 -22.08 13.05 -6.34
N LEU A 116 -20.93 13.08 -5.67
CA LEU A 116 -20.41 14.26 -4.99
C LEU A 116 -19.51 15.10 -5.89
N ASN A 117 -19.59 16.43 -5.73
CA ASN A 117 -18.77 17.41 -6.45
C ASN A 117 -18.83 17.29 -7.99
N CYS A 118 -19.92 16.73 -8.51
CA CYS A 118 -20.27 16.78 -9.91
C CYS A 118 -20.54 18.24 -10.28
N GLY A 119 -19.54 18.90 -10.88
CA GLY A 119 -19.65 20.26 -11.39
C GLY A 119 -20.85 20.32 -12.33
N ARG A 120 -21.97 20.85 -11.83
CA ARG A 120 -23.28 20.72 -12.47
C ARG A 120 -23.23 21.13 -13.93
N SER A 121 -23.54 20.18 -14.81
CA SER A 121 -24.55 20.27 -15.87
C SER A 121 -24.70 18.92 -16.58
N VAL A 122 -25.21 17.89 -15.89
CA VAL A 122 -25.94 16.84 -16.61
C VAL A 122 -27.41 17.14 -16.41
N SER A 123 -28.00 17.63 -17.48
CA SER A 123 -29.41 17.93 -17.61
C SER A 123 -30.22 16.71 -17.21
N GLN A 124 -31.02 16.88 -16.16
CA GLN A 124 -32.32 16.24 -16.06
C GLN A 124 -33.00 16.35 -17.42
N LEU A 125 -33.16 15.24 -18.15
CA LEU A 125 -34.10 14.98 -19.26
C LEU A 125 -33.69 13.72 -20.05
N VAL A 126 -34.31 12.58 -19.76
CA VAL A 126 -35.00 11.80 -20.80
C VAL A 126 -36.31 11.28 -20.18
N SER A 127 -37.37 11.41 -20.97
CA SER A 127 -38.80 11.28 -20.71
C SER A 127 -39.29 9.99 -20.07
#